data_AF-A0A397SAY8-F1
#
_entry.id   AF-A0A397SAY8-F1
#
_cell.length_a   1.000
_cell.length_b   1.000
_cell.length_c   1.000
_cell.angle_alpha   90.00
_cell.angle_beta   90.00
_cell.angle_gamma   90.00
#
_symmetry.space_group_name_H-M   'P 1'
#
loop_
_entity.id
_entity.type
_entity.pdbx_description
1 polymer ?
#
loop_
_entity_poly.entity_id
_entity_poly.type
_entity_poly.pdbx_seq_one_letter_code
_entity_poly.pdbx_strand_id
1 'polypeptide(L)'
;MPVSSLAGQREAVLITRVTNWCLNNCRIVGQFGSSQSCYNLPLPKPTVRGPDASVVLTARWNTLSTNEQAEAFPRVAPNFVAEIRSDNDSWEYCHNKMLVYMVDEGIN
;
A
#
# COMPACT_ATOMS: atom_id res chain seq x y z
N MET A 1 4.27 10.31 -12.97
CA MET A 1 5.06 11.52 -13.28
C MET A 1 6.53 11.23 -13.01
N PRO A 2 7.49 11.85 -13.72
CA PRO A 2 8.90 11.67 -13.40
C PRO A 2 9.16 12.13 -11.96
N VAL A 3 9.81 11.29 -11.17
CA VAL A 3 10.33 11.64 -9.83
C VAL A 3 11.77 12.12 -9.96
N SER A 4 12.21 13.00 -9.06
CA SER A 4 13.62 13.38 -9.02
C SER A 4 14.50 12.15 -8.73
N SER A 5 15.75 12.15 -9.19
CA SER A 5 16.67 11.03 -8.96
C SER A 5 16.86 10.72 -7.47
N LEU A 6 16.88 11.74 -6.62
CA LEU A 6 16.97 11.59 -5.17
C LEU A 6 15.70 10.99 -4.57
N ALA A 7 14.52 11.44 -5.00
CA ALA A 7 13.24 10.86 -4.55
C ALA A 7 13.16 9.38 -4.95
N GLY A 8 13.50 9.05 -6.21
CA GLY A 8 13.52 7.67 -6.69
C GLY A 8 14.51 6.77 -5.94
N GLN A 9 15.67 7.30 -5.50
CA GLN A 9 16.58 6.52 -4.66
C GLN A 9 15.99 6.21 -3.28
N ARG A 10 15.32 7.18 -2.64
CA ARG A 10 14.66 6.96 -1.34
C ARG A 10 13.55 5.92 -1.47
N GLU A 11 12.77 6.02 -2.54
CA GLU A 11 11.70 5.08 -2.88
C GLU A 11 12.24 3.67 -3.10
N ALA A 12 13.30 3.51 -3.91
CA ALA A 12 13.93 2.23 -4.15
C ALA A 12 14.46 1.59 -2.85
N VAL A 13 15.08 2.37 -1.96
CA VAL A 13 15.55 1.89 -0.65
C VAL A 13 14.37 1.45 0.24
N LEU A 14 13.28 2.23 0.29
CA LEU A 14 12.08 1.88 1.05
C LEU A 14 11.49 0.55 0.55
N ILE A 15 11.22 0.46 -0.76
CA ILE A 15 10.65 -0.74 -1.39
C ILE A 15 11.55 -1.95 -1.13
N THR A 16 12.87 -1.81 -1.27
CA THR A 16 13.83 -2.90 -1.02
C THR A 16 13.75 -3.40 0.42
N ARG A 17 13.70 -2.48 1.41
CA ARG A 17 13.63 -2.87 2.82
C ARG A 17 12.32 -3.58 3.16
N VAL A 18 11.18 -3.05 2.69
CA VAL A 18 9.87 -3.67 2.91
C VAL A 18 9.80 -5.03 2.23
N THR A 19 10.29 -5.14 0.99
CA THR A 19 10.34 -6.41 0.24
C THR A 19 11.21 -7.43 0.97
N ASN A 20 12.40 -7.04 1.43
CA ASN A 20 13.27 -7.93 2.20
C ASN A 20 12.60 -8.42 3.49
N TRP A 21 11.89 -7.54 4.21
CA TRP A 21 11.10 -7.97 5.36
C TRP A 21 10.03 -8.98 4.95
N CYS A 22 9.30 -8.73 3.86
CA CYS A 22 8.26 -9.64 3.37
C CYS A 22 8.80 -11.02 2.98
N LEU A 23 9.93 -11.06 2.26
CA LEU A 23 10.57 -12.30 1.84
C LEU A 23 11.08 -13.12 3.04
N ASN A 24 11.58 -12.46 4.09
CA ASN A 24 11.98 -13.13 5.34
C ASN A 24 10.78 -13.55 6.22
N ASN A 25 9.57 -13.10 5.91
CA ASN A 25 8.34 -13.37 6.65
C ASN A 25 7.25 -13.97 5.74
N CYS A 26 7.62 -14.73 4.71
CA CYS A 26 6.72 -15.19 3.65
C CYS A 26 5.52 -16.02 4.13
N ARG A 27 5.56 -16.60 5.34
CA ARG A 27 4.43 -17.35 5.92
C ARG A 27 3.27 -16.48 6.38
N ILE A 28 3.52 -15.19 6.62
CA ILE A 28 2.51 -14.24 7.12
C ILE A 28 2.18 -13.14 6.10
N VAL A 29 2.88 -13.09 4.97
CA VAL A 29 2.65 -12.12 3.90
C VAL A 29 1.88 -12.79 2.76
N GLY A 30 0.75 -12.18 2.38
CA GLY A 30 -0.04 -12.61 1.23
C GLY A 30 0.40 -11.88 -0.05
N GLN A 31 0.49 -10.55 0.02
CA GLN A 31 0.89 -9.70 -1.08
C GLN A 31 1.73 -8.54 -0.55
N PHE A 32 2.74 -8.11 -1.29
CA PHE A 32 3.43 -6.83 -1.08
C PHE A 32 3.51 -6.06 -2.39
N GLY A 33 3.53 -4.73 -2.31
CA GLY A 33 3.44 -3.85 -3.46
C GLY A 33 4.50 -2.76 -3.47
N SER A 34 4.88 -2.33 -4.68
CA SER A 34 5.71 -1.14 -4.92
C SER A 34 4.82 0.09 -5.16
N SER A 35 5.41 1.23 -5.51
CA SER A 35 4.69 2.46 -5.89
C SER A 35 3.80 2.34 -7.12
N GLN A 36 3.88 1.23 -7.86
CA GLN A 36 2.99 0.93 -8.98
C GLN A 36 1.78 0.09 -8.58
N SER A 37 1.80 -0.48 -7.37
CA SER A 37 0.69 -1.25 -6.84
C SER A 37 -0.42 -0.31 -6.35
N CYS A 38 -1.65 -0.62 -6.74
CA CYS A 38 -2.84 0.12 -6.34
C CYS A 38 -3.87 -0.84 -5.75
N TYR A 39 -4.67 -0.33 -4.83
CA TYR A 39 -5.71 -1.09 -4.13
C TYR A 39 -7.03 -0.32 -4.19
N ASN A 40 -8.13 -1.05 -4.37
CA ASN A 40 -9.46 -0.47 -4.22
C ASN A 40 -9.88 -0.61 -2.75
N LEU A 41 -9.82 0.48 -1.98
CA LEU A 41 -10.10 0.41 -0.55
C LEU A 41 -11.59 0.08 -0.30
N PRO A 42 -11.89 -0.88 0.60
CA PRO A 42 -13.24 -1.38 0.84
C PRO A 42 -14.09 -0.41 1.71
N LEU A 43 -14.16 0.86 1.32
CA LEU A 43 -14.89 1.92 2.01
C LEU A 43 -16.32 2.07 1.45
N PRO A 44 -17.27 2.70 2.20
CA PRO A 44 -18.60 3.02 1.69
C PRO A 44 -18.58 3.83 0.39
N LYS A 45 -17.57 4.70 0.24
CA LYS A 45 -17.20 5.31 -1.03
C LYS A 45 -15.85 4.74 -1.48
N PRO A 46 -15.84 3.71 -2.34
CA PRO A 46 -14.61 3.07 -2.79
C PRO A 46 -13.64 4.08 -3.39
N THR A 47 -12.36 3.89 -3.11
CA THR A 47 -11.31 4.78 -3.63
C THR A 47 -10.06 3.99 -3.92
N VAL A 48 -9.45 4.26 -5.08
CA VAL A 48 -8.20 3.62 -5.47
C VAL A 48 -7.04 4.40 -4.87
N ARG A 49 -6.11 3.69 -4.24
CA ARG A 49 -4.91 4.26 -3.64
C ARG A 49 -3.69 3.38 -3.91
N GLY A 50 -2.58 4.01 -4.28
CA GLY A 50 -1.28 3.37 -4.47
C GLY A 50 -0.24 4.04 -3.57
N PRO A 51 0.20 3.39 -2.48
CA PRO A 51 1.27 3.90 -1.64
C PRO A 51 2.64 3.53 -2.24
N ASP A 52 3.72 4.21 -1.83
CA ASP A 52 5.08 3.88 -2.28
C ASP A 52 5.52 2.45 -1.92
N ALA A 53 5.06 1.93 -0.78
CA ALA A 53 5.21 0.52 -0.41
C ALA A 53 4.00 0.04 0.40
N SER A 54 3.64 -1.23 0.24
CA SER A 54 2.50 -1.83 0.94
C SER A 54 2.70 -3.31 1.27
N VAL A 55 2.01 -3.76 2.31
CA VAL A 55 1.92 -5.18 2.68
C VAL A 55 0.49 -5.53 3.04
N VAL A 56 -0.02 -6.60 2.44
CA VAL A 56 -1.25 -7.29 2.83
C VAL A 56 -0.84 -8.62 3.47
N LEU A 57 -1.24 -8.83 4.71
CA LEU A 57 -0.96 -10.08 5.42
C LEU A 57 -1.82 -11.22 4.88
N THR A 58 -1.31 -12.45 4.99
CA THR A 58 -1.97 -13.67 4.48
C THR A 58 -3.42 -13.80 4.98
N ALA A 59 -3.67 -13.46 6.26
CA ALA A 59 -5.00 -13.55 6.85
C ALA A 59 -6.04 -12.67 6.13
N ARG A 60 -5.64 -11.50 5.63
CA ARG A 60 -6.52 -10.58 4.89
C ARG A 60 -6.50 -10.88 3.39
N TRP A 61 -5.35 -11.25 2.83
CA TRP A 61 -5.25 -11.59 1.41
C TRP A 61 -6.10 -12.81 1.04
N ASN A 62 -6.11 -13.84 1.90
CA ASN A 62 -6.83 -15.08 1.66
C ASN A 62 -8.36 -14.96 1.85
N THR A 63 -8.89 -13.80 2.28
CA THR A 63 -10.33 -13.56 2.27
C THR A 63 -10.84 -13.19 0.88
N LEU A 64 -9.95 -12.79 -0.03
CA LEU A 64 -10.28 -12.49 -1.42
C LEU A 64 -10.47 -13.79 -2.22
N SER A 65 -11.45 -13.79 -3.11
CA SER A 65 -11.59 -14.84 -4.13
C SER A 65 -10.42 -14.81 -5.12
N THR A 66 -10.18 -15.91 -5.82
CA THR A 66 -9.13 -16.00 -6.86
C THR A 66 -9.27 -14.91 -7.93
N ASN A 67 -10.50 -14.54 -8.30
CA ASN A 67 -10.75 -13.47 -9.27
C ASN A 67 -10.37 -12.10 -8.69
N GLU A 68 -10.73 -11.81 -7.43
CA GLU A 68 -10.36 -10.55 -6.78
C GLU A 68 -8.85 -10.41 -6.58
N GLN A 69 -8.14 -11.50 -6.33
CA GLN A 69 -6.67 -11.50 -6.24
C GLN A 69 -5.99 -11.22 -7.59
N ALA A 70 -6.65 -11.54 -8.71
CA ALA A 70 -6.13 -11.35 -10.06
C ALA A 70 -6.42 -9.96 -10.66
N GLU A 71 -7.28 -9.17 -10.02
CA GLU A 71 -7.60 -7.80 -10.44
C GLU A 71 -6.37 -6.89 -10.40
N ALA A 72 -6.32 -5.89 -11.30
CA ALA A 72 -5.26 -4.89 -11.28
C ALA A 72 -5.25 -4.10 -9.95
N PHE A 73 -6.43 -3.86 -9.37
CA PHE A 73 -6.64 -3.14 -8.12
C PHE A 73 -7.49 -3.99 -7.16
N PRO A 74 -6.90 -5.00 -6.48
CA PRO A 74 -7.65 -5.88 -5.60
C PRO A 74 -8.38 -5.08 -4.52
N ARG A 75 -9.61 -5.50 -4.19
CA ARG A 75 -10.48 -4.80 -3.24
C ARG A 75 -10.10 -5.11 -1.80
N VAL A 76 -8.97 -4.57 -1.34
CA VAL A 76 -8.41 -4.83 -0.01
C VAL A 76 -7.67 -3.61 0.52
N ALA A 77 -7.75 -3.36 1.82
CA ALA A 77 -6.88 -2.38 2.48
C ALA A 77 -5.56 -3.07 2.89
N PRO A 78 -4.38 -2.55 2.53
CA PRO A 78 -3.13 -3.08 3.07
C PRO A 78 -3.05 -2.94 4.60
N ASN A 79 -2.41 -3.90 5.26
CA ASN A 79 -2.15 -3.86 6.70
C ASN A 79 -1.06 -2.84 7.05
N PHE A 80 -0.14 -2.63 6.11
CA PHE A 80 0.92 -1.65 6.21
C PHE A 80 1.02 -0.88 4.89
N VAL A 81 1.18 0.43 5.01
CA VAL A 81 1.48 1.33 3.90
C VAL A 81 2.58 2.30 4.34
N ALA A 82 3.45 2.66 3.42
CA ALA A 82 4.45 3.70 3.62
C ALA A 82 4.46 4.64 2.42
N GLU A 83 4.59 5.94 2.71
CA GLU A 83 4.63 7.03 1.74
C GLU A 83 5.84 7.91 2.04
N ILE A 84 6.59 8.28 1.01
CA ILE A 84 7.68 9.23 1.08
C ILE A 84 7.11 10.59 0.73
N ARG A 85 7.12 11.51 1.70
CA ARG A 85 6.74 12.89 1.47
C ARG A 85 7.68 13.56 0.46
N SER A 86 7.12 14.09 -0.62
CA SER A 86 7.83 14.97 -1.56
C SER A 86 8.11 16.33 -0.93
N ASP A 87 9.18 17.00 -1.35
CA ASP A 87 9.51 18.35 -0.88
C ASP A 87 8.42 19.37 -1.24
N ASN A 88 7.62 19.09 -2.28
CA ASN A 88 6.51 19.93 -2.73
C ASN A 88 5.18 19.62 -2.01
N ASP A 89 5.12 18.52 -1.25
CA ASP A 89 3.90 18.13 -0.53
C ASP A 89 3.87 18.76 0.86
N SER A 90 2.72 19.38 1.19
CA SER A 90 2.48 19.88 2.53
C SER A 90 2.33 18.71 3.52
N TRP A 91 2.65 18.97 4.78
CA TRP A 91 2.47 17.97 5.83
C TRP A 91 1.00 17.53 5.94
N GLU A 92 0.06 18.47 5.86
CA GLU A 92 -1.38 18.23 5.94
C GLU A 92 -1.85 17.35 4.77
N TYR A 93 -1.32 17.59 3.57
CA TYR A 93 -1.63 16.78 2.40
C TYR A 93 -1.20 15.31 2.61
N CYS A 94 0.04 15.09 3.06
CA CYS A 94 0.53 13.74 3.36
C CYS A 94 -0.24 13.09 4.52
N HIS A 95 -0.55 13.84 5.56
CA HIS A 95 -1.32 13.33 6.70
C HIS A 95 -2.72 12.89 6.26
N ASN A 96 -3.42 13.71 5.47
CA ASN A 96 -4.73 13.38 4.93
C ASN A 96 -4.72 12.15 4.02
N LYS A 97 -3.67 11.95 3.21
CA LYS A 97 -3.48 10.71 2.45
C LYS A 97 -3.45 9.48 3.37
N MET A 98 -2.69 9.56 4.47
CA MET A 98 -2.59 8.46 5.44
C MET A 98 -3.91 8.19 6.15
N LEU A 99 -4.67 9.24 6.49
CA LEU A 99 -5.99 9.09 7.10
C LEU A 99 -6.93 8.26 6.23
N VAL A 100 -6.88 8.36 4.90
CA VAL A 100 -7.73 7.55 4.00
C VAL A 100 -7.52 6.04 4.18
N TYR A 101 -6.30 5.61 4.52
CA TYR A 101 -6.02 4.20 4.83
C TYR A 101 -6.45 3.79 6.25
N MET A 102 -6.64 4.76 7.15
CA MET A 102 -7.08 4.54 8.53
C MET A 102 -8.60 4.62 8.71
N VAL A 103 -9.32 5.21 7.75
CA VAL A 103 -10.79 5.26 7.80
C VAL A 103 -11.34 3.85 7.62
N ASP A 104 -11.52 3.18 8.76
CA ASP A 104 -12.45 2.10 9.04
C ASP A 104 -12.40 0.85 8.15
N GLU A 105 -11.54 -0.10 8.56
CA GLU A 105 -12.02 -1.47 8.63
C GLU A 105 -13.01 -1.54 9.79
N GLY A 106 -14.30 -1.42 9.49
CA GLY A 106 -15.39 -1.69 10.42
C GLY A 106 -15.40 -3.15 10.87
N ILE A 107 -14.40 -3.54 11.67
CA ILE A 107 -14.41 -4.76 12.47
C ILE A 107 -15.25 -4.43 13.71
N ASN A 108 -16.55 -4.72 13.61
CA ASN A 108 -17.28 -5.29 14.73
C ASN A 108 -16.97 -6.79 14.79
#